data_AF-A0A3B9PKE6-F1
#
_entry.id   AF-A0A3B9PKE6-F1
#
_cell.length_a   1.000
_cell.length_b   1.000
_cell.length_c   1.000
_cell.angle_alpha   90.00
_cell.angle_beta   90.00
_cell.angle_gamma   90.00
#
_symmetry.space_group_name_H-M   'P 1'
#
loop_
_entity.id
_entity.type
_entity.pdbx_description
1 polymer ?
#
loop_
_entity_poly.entity_id
_entity_poly.type
_entity_poly.pdbx_seq_one_letter_code
_entity_poly.pdbx_strand_id
1 'polypeptide(L)'
;LLDLPQGWTIPLMVLFGFGFSLTAFIGYKGLDMLSRVAVPAMLLLLLWSMWIATRDAGGLEGLLAIEPQESMSWHMAITLVFGTFVSGATQATNWTRFARDGKTAVLSSLVGFFIGNGLMILVGAYGAIVYQQPDIVEVMVLQGLSIAAVVMLFLNIWTTQDNTIYNFAAAGCNLLRKDRRGEITLIGAGVGTLLAIGGMYDMLIPFLILLGSIIPPIGGVIVADFFHAHKGRYPRLADTTLPRFNPVGLGAYGLGALSAFVSPWVAPLVGIVVAALSYVLLFELQRVRLQRRQLGAAEA
;
A
#
# COMPACT_ATOMS: atom_id res chain seq x y z
N LEU A 1 7.28 23.10 -15.14
CA LEU A 1 8.69 22.84 -14.74
C LEU A 1 9.67 22.93 -15.90
N LEU A 2 9.45 22.25 -17.03
CA LEU A 2 10.40 22.24 -18.17
C LEU A 2 9.82 22.81 -19.48
N ASP A 3 8.58 23.31 -19.46
CA ASP A 3 7.85 23.86 -20.62
C ASP A 3 7.95 22.97 -21.88
N LEU A 4 7.94 21.65 -21.66
CA LEU A 4 8.07 20.67 -22.73
C LEU A 4 6.74 20.52 -23.48
N PRO A 5 6.78 20.37 -24.81
CA PRO A 5 5.59 20.04 -25.59
C PRO A 5 4.88 18.79 -25.05
N GLN A 6 3.55 18.75 -25.12
CA GLN A 6 2.72 17.64 -24.64
C GLN A 6 3.10 16.28 -25.26
N GLY A 7 3.69 16.29 -26.46
CA GLY A 7 4.21 15.08 -27.12
C GLY A 7 5.33 14.37 -26.35
N TRP A 8 5.97 15.03 -25.38
CA TRP A 8 6.99 14.41 -24.51
C TRP A 8 6.42 13.62 -23.35
N THR A 9 5.15 13.77 -23.00
CA THR A 9 4.55 13.11 -21.84
C THR A 9 4.68 11.59 -21.93
N ILE A 10 4.27 10.98 -23.06
CA ILE A 10 4.35 9.52 -23.24
C ILE A 10 5.81 9.02 -23.26
N PRO A 11 6.73 9.61 -24.05
CA PRO A 11 8.15 9.25 -24.00
C PRO A 11 8.76 9.31 -22.59
N LEU A 12 8.43 10.34 -21.81
CA LEU A 12 8.94 10.50 -20.44
C LEU A 12 8.33 9.46 -19.50
N MET A 13 7.04 9.14 -19.63
CA MET A 13 6.40 8.05 -18.88
C MET A 13 7.10 6.72 -19.13
N VAL A 14 7.42 6.40 -20.39
CA VAL A 14 8.17 5.19 -20.74
C VAL A 14 9.59 5.24 -20.18
N LEU A 15 10.33 6.33 -20.43
CA LEU A 15 11.72 6.46 -19.99
C LEU A 15 11.86 6.29 -18.48
N PHE A 16 11.05 7.01 -17.70
CA PHE A 16 11.12 6.98 -16.25
C PHE A 16 10.44 5.75 -15.65
N GLY A 17 9.36 5.24 -16.26
CA GLY A 17 8.70 4.00 -15.84
C GLY A 17 9.64 2.80 -15.88
N PHE A 18 10.42 2.66 -16.96
CA PHE A 18 11.44 1.63 -17.05
C PHE A 18 12.72 2.01 -16.28
N GLY A 19 13.15 3.28 -16.36
CA GLY A 19 14.38 3.76 -15.73
C GLY A 19 14.41 3.56 -14.23
N PHE A 20 13.36 3.96 -13.50
CA PHE A 20 13.27 3.74 -12.05
C PHE A 20 13.08 2.27 -11.67
N SER A 21 12.66 1.42 -12.61
CA SER A 21 12.53 -0.02 -12.38
C SER A 21 13.87 -0.77 -12.48
N LEU A 22 14.94 -0.13 -13.00
CA LEU A 22 16.25 -0.75 -13.17
C LEU A 22 16.99 -1.00 -11.84
N THR A 23 16.81 -0.16 -10.83
CA THR A 23 17.44 -0.38 -9.53
C THR A 23 16.86 -1.58 -8.78
N ALA A 24 15.62 -1.97 -9.10
CA ALA A 24 14.97 -3.10 -8.45
C ALA A 24 15.67 -4.43 -8.77
N PHE A 25 16.45 -4.47 -9.86
CA PHE A 25 17.31 -5.61 -10.21
C PHE A 25 18.49 -5.77 -9.24
N ILE A 26 18.96 -4.69 -8.61
CA ILE A 26 20.06 -4.69 -7.62
C ILE A 26 19.57 -5.29 -6.28
N GLY A 27 18.27 -5.18 -5.98
CA GLY A 27 17.62 -5.78 -4.82
C GLY A 27 17.69 -4.95 -3.54
N TYR A 28 17.38 -5.59 -2.39
CA TYR A 28 17.10 -4.90 -1.12
C TYR A 28 18.25 -4.00 -0.61
N LYS A 29 19.51 -4.35 -0.86
CA LYS A 29 20.66 -3.52 -0.45
C LYS A 29 20.70 -2.16 -1.17
N GLY A 30 20.29 -2.13 -2.45
CA GLY A 30 20.19 -0.89 -3.21
C GLY A 30 19.08 0.01 -2.64
N LEU A 31 17.92 -0.58 -2.33
CA LEU A 31 16.79 0.10 -1.72
C LEU A 31 17.14 0.73 -0.36
N ASP A 32 17.82 -0.03 0.52
CA ASP A 32 18.22 0.46 1.85
C ASP A 32 19.20 1.65 1.72
N MET A 33 20.22 1.53 0.87
CA MET A 33 21.21 2.60 0.69
C MET A 33 20.60 3.88 0.12
N LEU A 34 19.72 3.75 -0.87
CA LEU A 34 18.98 4.89 -1.45
C LEU A 34 18.08 5.54 -0.39
N SER A 35 17.32 4.74 0.35
CA SER A 35 16.36 5.22 1.34
C SER A 35 17.03 5.98 2.50
N ARG A 36 18.23 5.56 2.92
CA ARG A 36 18.98 6.24 4.00
C ARG A 36 19.33 7.69 3.68
N VAL A 37 19.49 8.03 2.40
CA VAL A 37 19.79 9.40 1.96
C VAL A 37 18.51 10.13 1.53
N ALA A 38 17.65 9.44 0.78
CA ALA A 38 16.43 10.03 0.23
C ALA A 38 15.45 10.44 1.33
N VAL A 39 15.20 9.59 2.33
CA VAL A 39 14.17 9.85 3.35
C VAL A 39 14.49 11.09 4.18
N PRO A 40 15.71 11.28 4.74
CA PRO A 40 16.04 12.51 5.46
C PRO A 40 15.99 13.76 4.57
N ALA A 41 16.46 13.66 3.32
CA ALA A 41 16.41 14.79 2.39
C ALA A 41 14.96 15.19 2.07
N MET A 42 14.09 14.22 1.78
CA MET A 42 12.67 14.45 1.57
C MET A 42 12.02 15.06 2.80
N LEU A 43 12.31 14.55 4.00
CA LEU A 43 11.78 15.11 5.26
C LEU A 43 12.11 16.60 5.39
N LEU A 44 13.35 17.00 5.14
CA LEU A 44 13.76 18.40 5.20
C LEU A 44 13.03 19.27 4.18
N LEU A 45 12.88 18.78 2.94
CA LEU A 45 12.14 19.49 1.89
C LEU A 45 10.65 19.64 2.23
N LEU A 46 10.03 18.61 2.79
CA LEU A 46 8.63 18.64 3.24
C LEU A 46 8.43 19.66 4.35
N LEU A 47 9.27 19.62 5.39
CA LEU A 47 9.21 20.56 6.51
C LEU A 47 9.44 22.00 6.04
N TRP A 48 10.39 22.22 5.13
CA TRP A 48 10.63 23.53 4.52
C TRP A 48 9.41 24.02 3.74
N SER A 49 8.83 23.17 2.89
CA SER A 49 7.64 23.51 2.11
C SER A 49 6.44 23.82 2.98
N MET A 50 6.23 23.06 4.07
CA MET A 50 5.17 23.35 5.06
C MET A 50 5.39 24.68 5.77
N TRP A 51 6.63 25.04 6.08
CA TRP A 51 6.95 26.34 6.67
C TRP A 51 6.59 27.50 5.74
N ILE A 52 6.91 27.40 4.45
CA ILE A 52 6.50 28.39 3.44
C ILE A 52 4.98 28.43 3.32
N ALA A 53 4.31 27.27 3.20
CA ALA A 53 2.86 27.19 3.11
C ALA A 53 2.16 27.88 4.28
N THR A 54 2.66 27.66 5.50
CA THR A 54 2.13 28.30 6.71
C THR A 54 2.34 29.81 6.69
N ARG A 55 3.48 30.28 6.19
CA ARG A 55 3.75 31.71 6.04
C ARG A 55 2.84 32.36 5.00
N ASP A 56 2.65 31.72 3.85
CA ASP A 56 1.83 32.22 2.75
C ASP A 56 0.34 32.23 3.12
N ALA A 57 -0.10 31.30 3.96
CA ALA A 57 -1.45 31.28 4.53
C ALA A 57 -1.71 32.38 5.57
N GLY A 58 -0.72 33.22 5.92
CA GLY A 58 -0.85 34.25 6.95
C GLY A 58 -0.61 33.74 8.38
N GLY A 59 0.11 32.63 8.54
CA GLY A 59 0.36 31.96 9.81
C GLY A 59 -0.66 30.87 10.13
N LEU A 60 -0.56 30.30 11.34
CA LEU A 60 -1.49 29.24 11.78
C LEU A 60 -2.93 29.74 11.89
N GLU A 61 -3.13 31.00 12.25
CA GLU A 61 -4.47 31.62 12.33
C GLU A 61 -5.12 31.72 10.95
N GLY A 62 -4.37 32.21 9.96
CA GLY A 62 -4.88 32.30 8.59
C GLY A 62 -5.15 30.94 7.97
N LEU A 63 -4.33 29.92 8.27
CA LEU A 63 -4.59 28.55 7.84
C LEU A 63 -5.88 27.97 8.43
N LEU A 64 -6.14 28.19 9.72
CA LEU A 64 -7.34 27.70 10.40
C LEU A 64 -8.61 28.46 10.00
N ALA A 65 -8.47 29.66 9.41
CA ALA A 65 -9.57 30.45 8.90
C ALA A 65 -10.05 30.00 7.51
N ILE A 66 -9.32 29.11 6.83
CA ILE A 66 -9.70 28.62 5.49
C ILE A 66 -10.85 27.61 5.63
N GLU A 67 -12.03 27.97 5.12
CA GLU A 67 -13.19 27.08 5.12
C GLU A 67 -13.15 26.08 3.95
N PRO A 68 -13.30 24.77 4.22
CA PRO A 68 -13.43 23.76 3.17
C PRO A 68 -14.70 23.98 2.34
N GLN A 69 -14.58 23.99 1.01
CA GLN A 69 -15.74 24.11 0.12
C GLN A 69 -16.50 22.80 -0.08
N GLU A 70 -15.81 21.68 0.08
CA GLU A 70 -16.37 20.34 -0.05
C GLU A 70 -16.28 19.59 1.27
N SER A 71 -17.27 18.74 1.53
CA SER A 71 -17.28 17.87 2.69
C SER A 71 -17.25 16.42 2.25
N MET A 72 -16.52 15.60 3.01
CA MET A 72 -16.53 14.15 2.87
C MET A 72 -17.05 13.53 4.16
N SER A 73 -17.75 12.40 4.04
CA SER A 73 -18.16 11.66 5.22
C SER A 73 -16.93 11.11 5.94
N TRP A 74 -16.99 11.05 7.27
CA TRP A 74 -15.95 10.46 8.11
C TRP A 74 -15.59 9.03 7.68
N HIS A 75 -16.59 8.24 7.27
CA HIS A 75 -16.42 6.86 6.81
C HIS A 75 -15.60 6.78 5.51
N MET A 76 -15.86 7.70 4.58
CA MET A 76 -15.09 7.81 3.33
C MET A 76 -13.67 8.26 3.60
N ALA A 77 -13.47 9.25 4.47
CA ALA A 77 -12.13 9.72 4.86
C ALA A 77 -11.28 8.56 5.41
N ILE A 78 -11.81 7.77 6.36
CA ILE A 78 -11.10 6.59 6.87
C ILE A 78 -10.82 5.59 5.75
N THR A 79 -11.81 5.32 4.88
CA THR A 79 -11.64 4.34 3.80
C THR A 79 -10.56 4.75 2.81
N LEU A 80 -10.46 6.03 2.47
CA LEU A 80 -9.39 6.56 1.62
C LEU A 80 -8.02 6.45 2.28
N VAL A 81 -7.91 6.80 3.57
CA VAL A 81 -6.66 6.65 4.35
C VAL A 81 -6.23 5.19 4.45
N PHE A 82 -7.16 4.25 4.58
CA PHE A 82 -6.84 2.82 4.47
C PHE A 82 -6.37 2.47 3.06
N GLY A 83 -7.11 2.92 2.04
CA GLY A 83 -6.82 2.66 0.63
C GLY A 83 -5.40 3.04 0.20
N THR A 84 -4.85 4.15 0.72
CA THR A 84 -3.51 4.64 0.33
C THR A 84 -2.40 3.67 0.69
N PHE A 85 -2.52 2.92 1.79
CA PHE A 85 -1.42 2.07 2.29
C PHE A 85 -1.79 0.63 2.60
N VAL A 86 -3.05 0.21 2.50
CA VAL A 86 -3.48 -1.14 2.86
C VAL A 86 -2.74 -2.24 2.07
N SER A 87 -2.41 -1.98 0.80
CA SER A 87 -1.59 -2.88 -0.02
C SER A 87 -0.20 -3.09 0.59
N GLY A 88 0.45 -2.01 1.05
CA GLY A 88 1.73 -2.09 1.74
C GLY A 88 1.62 -2.81 3.08
N ALA A 89 0.55 -2.57 3.83
CA ALA A 89 0.32 -3.19 5.14
C ALA A 89 0.22 -4.73 5.03
N THR A 90 -0.50 -5.26 4.03
CA THR A 90 -0.56 -6.72 3.80
C THR A 90 0.76 -7.34 3.38
N GLN A 91 1.70 -6.52 2.90
CA GLN A 91 3.03 -6.94 2.45
C GLN A 91 4.11 -6.66 3.49
N ALA A 92 3.73 -6.19 4.69
CA ALA A 92 4.65 -5.86 5.77
C ALA A 92 5.67 -6.96 6.06
N THR A 93 5.24 -8.22 5.95
CA THR A 93 6.07 -9.42 6.16
C THR A 93 7.27 -9.52 5.21
N ASN A 94 7.23 -8.90 4.03
CA ASN A 94 8.33 -8.91 3.07
C ASN A 94 9.57 -8.17 3.61
N TRP A 95 9.36 -7.13 4.40
CA TRP A 95 10.43 -6.35 5.04
C TRP A 95 10.66 -6.79 6.48
N THR A 96 9.60 -7.03 7.26
CA THR A 96 9.74 -7.37 8.69
C THR A 96 10.39 -8.73 8.93
N ARG A 97 10.43 -9.63 7.94
CA ARG A 97 11.22 -10.88 8.01
C ARG A 97 12.72 -10.66 8.20
N PHE A 98 13.23 -9.48 7.87
CA PHE A 98 14.63 -9.10 8.07
C PHE A 98 14.86 -8.39 9.42
N ALA A 99 13.80 -8.14 10.20
CA ALA A 99 13.93 -7.57 11.53
C ALA A 99 14.54 -8.58 12.51
N ARG A 100 15.24 -8.06 13.52
CA ARG A 100 15.89 -8.88 14.56
C ARG A 100 14.88 -9.71 15.37
N ASP A 101 13.72 -9.13 15.67
CA ASP A 101 12.65 -9.76 16.42
C ASP A 101 11.29 -9.11 16.12
N GLY A 102 10.21 -9.77 16.56
CA GLY A 102 8.84 -9.33 16.31
C GLY A 102 8.47 -8.00 16.95
N LYS A 103 9.05 -7.62 18.10
CA LYS A 103 8.75 -6.32 18.73
C LYS A 103 9.36 -5.20 17.92
N THR A 104 10.61 -5.34 17.49
CA THR A 104 11.25 -4.38 16.58
C THR A 104 10.49 -4.28 15.26
N ALA A 105 10.05 -5.40 14.68
CA ALA A 105 9.24 -5.38 13.46
C ALA A 105 7.96 -4.54 13.61
N VAL A 106 7.22 -4.72 14.70
CA VAL A 106 5.98 -3.97 14.96
C VAL A 106 6.27 -2.50 15.21
N LEU A 107 7.22 -2.19 16.10
CA LEU A 107 7.52 -0.80 16.46
C LEU A 107 8.06 -0.01 15.27
N SER A 108 9.00 -0.57 14.51
CA SER A 108 9.55 0.09 13.33
C SER A 108 8.48 0.29 12.25
N SER A 109 7.59 -0.68 12.06
CA SER A 109 6.47 -0.52 11.13
C SER A 109 5.52 0.57 11.61
N LEU A 110 5.14 0.58 12.89
CA LEU A 110 4.21 1.56 13.44
C LEU A 110 4.78 2.97 13.34
N VAL A 111 6.04 3.18 13.72
CA VAL A 111 6.70 4.50 13.62
C VAL A 111 6.84 4.92 12.16
N GLY A 112 7.31 4.03 11.29
CA GLY A 112 7.49 4.31 9.87
C GLY A 112 6.19 4.65 9.15
N PHE A 113 5.13 3.86 9.36
CA PHE A 113 3.82 4.13 8.77
C PHE A 113 3.14 5.33 9.41
N PHE A 114 3.15 5.47 10.74
CA PHE A 114 2.47 6.59 11.39
C PHE A 114 3.12 7.93 11.03
N ILE A 115 4.44 8.05 11.16
CA ILE A 115 5.15 9.30 10.86
C ILE A 115 5.20 9.53 9.35
N GLY A 116 5.60 8.53 8.57
CA GLY A 116 5.75 8.67 7.12
C GLY A 116 4.43 8.93 6.42
N ASN A 117 3.44 8.04 6.58
CA ASN A 117 2.14 8.21 5.93
C ASN A 117 1.39 9.43 6.48
N GLY A 118 1.40 9.63 7.80
CA GLY A 118 0.75 10.78 8.42
C GLY A 118 1.30 12.10 7.90
N LEU A 119 2.63 12.22 7.79
CA LEU A 119 3.26 13.42 7.23
C LEU A 119 2.91 13.62 5.75
N MET A 120 2.92 12.58 4.93
CA MET A 120 2.60 12.69 3.51
C MET A 120 1.15 13.14 3.28
N ILE A 121 0.19 12.60 4.04
CA ILE A 121 -1.21 13.02 3.98
C ILE A 121 -1.34 14.48 4.45
N LEU A 122 -0.67 14.83 5.55
CA LEU A 122 -0.69 16.19 6.09
C LEU A 122 -0.16 17.21 5.09
N VAL A 123 0.97 16.90 4.43
CA VAL A 123 1.58 17.78 3.43
C VAL A 123 0.67 17.97 2.23
N GLY A 124 0.07 16.89 1.71
CA GLY A 124 -0.91 16.97 0.62
C GLY A 124 -2.13 17.81 1.00
N ALA A 125 -2.62 17.67 2.23
CA ALA A 125 -3.72 18.49 2.75
C ALA A 125 -3.34 19.97 2.88
N TYR A 126 -2.15 20.28 3.39
CA TYR A 126 -1.62 21.66 3.46
C TYR A 126 -1.50 22.28 2.06
N GLY A 127 -0.95 21.54 1.11
CA GLY A 127 -0.84 21.98 -0.29
C GLY A 127 -2.20 22.28 -0.91
N ALA A 128 -3.16 21.38 -0.71
CA ALA A 128 -4.53 21.55 -1.21
C ALA A 128 -5.22 22.78 -0.58
N ILE A 129 -5.04 23.02 0.72
CA ILE A 129 -5.66 24.16 1.42
C ILE A 129 -5.06 25.48 0.94
N VAL A 130 -3.73 25.60 0.92
CA VAL A 130 -3.03 26.89 0.69
C VAL A 130 -2.89 27.21 -0.79
N TYR A 131 -2.56 26.22 -1.61
CA TYR A 131 -2.23 26.40 -3.04
C TYR A 131 -3.24 25.76 -3.99
N GLN A 132 -4.30 25.13 -3.46
CA GLN A 132 -5.27 24.38 -4.27
C GLN A 132 -4.63 23.26 -5.11
N GLN A 133 -3.49 22.73 -4.63
CA GLN A 133 -2.77 21.64 -5.29
C GLN A 133 -2.40 20.52 -4.30
N PRO A 134 -2.84 19.27 -4.53
CA PRO A 134 -2.49 18.16 -3.66
C PRO A 134 -1.09 17.59 -3.93
N ASP A 135 -0.48 17.91 -5.08
CA ASP A 135 0.87 17.44 -5.44
C ASP A 135 1.93 18.36 -4.83
N ILE A 136 2.75 17.78 -3.95
CA ILE A 136 3.85 18.48 -3.29
C ILE A 136 4.90 19.02 -4.27
N VAL A 137 5.14 18.35 -5.39
CA VAL A 137 6.08 18.80 -6.42
C VAL A 137 5.56 20.07 -7.05
N GLU A 138 4.27 20.15 -7.33
CA GLU A 138 3.63 21.36 -7.87
C GLU A 138 3.62 22.49 -6.84
N VAL A 139 3.29 22.19 -5.58
CA VAL A 139 3.37 23.14 -4.47
C VAL A 139 4.77 23.74 -4.35
N MET A 140 5.82 22.92 -4.40
CA MET A 140 7.20 23.41 -4.33
C MET A 140 7.57 24.30 -5.53
N VAL A 141 7.01 24.04 -6.72
CA VAL A 141 7.18 24.92 -7.88
C VAL A 141 6.51 26.27 -7.65
N LEU A 142 5.28 26.29 -7.14
CA LEU A 142 4.55 27.51 -6.79
C LEU A 142 5.27 28.33 -5.71
N GLN A 143 5.96 27.65 -4.79
CA GLN A 143 6.81 28.27 -3.76
C GLN A 143 8.16 28.81 -4.30
N GLY A 144 8.42 28.69 -5.61
CA GLY A 144 9.68 29.10 -6.25
C GLY A 144 10.85 28.12 -6.05
N LEU A 145 10.60 26.95 -5.47
CA LEU A 145 11.61 25.93 -5.17
C LEU A 145 11.77 24.91 -6.31
N SER A 146 11.83 25.36 -7.56
CA SER A 146 11.78 24.48 -8.74
C SER A 146 12.88 23.39 -8.78
N ILE A 147 14.12 23.71 -8.38
CA ILE A 147 15.20 22.71 -8.31
C ILE A 147 14.90 21.67 -7.23
N ALA A 148 14.47 22.12 -6.06
CA ALA A 148 14.13 21.22 -4.97
C ALA A 148 12.90 20.36 -5.29
N ALA A 149 11.94 20.89 -6.05
CA ALA A 149 10.78 20.14 -6.55
C ALA A 149 11.21 18.99 -7.47
N VAL A 150 12.16 19.22 -8.38
CA VAL A 150 12.72 18.16 -9.24
C VAL A 150 13.45 17.12 -8.39
N VAL A 151 14.30 17.54 -7.45
CA VAL A 151 14.99 16.62 -6.54
C VAL A 151 13.98 15.78 -5.74
N MET A 152 12.95 16.42 -5.18
CA MET A 152 11.87 15.77 -4.44
C MET A 152 11.14 14.74 -5.31
N LEU A 153 10.79 15.10 -6.54
CA LEU A 153 10.14 14.23 -7.51
C LEU A 153 10.97 12.95 -7.75
N PHE A 154 12.27 13.11 -8.01
CA PHE A 154 13.18 11.99 -8.23
C PHE A 154 13.32 11.11 -6.98
N LEU A 155 13.56 11.71 -5.81
CA LEU A 155 13.73 10.94 -4.56
C LEU A 155 12.45 10.18 -4.18
N ASN A 156 11.29 10.83 -4.31
CA ASN A 156 10.00 10.26 -3.96
C ASN A 156 9.62 9.12 -4.92
N ILE A 157 9.61 9.38 -6.23
CA ILE A 157 9.19 8.37 -7.21
C ILE A 157 10.15 7.19 -7.21
N TRP A 158 11.45 7.44 -7.18
CA TRP A 158 12.44 6.37 -7.25
C TRP A 158 12.33 5.42 -6.05
N THR A 159 12.27 5.95 -4.83
CA THR A 159 12.20 5.10 -3.62
C THR A 159 10.91 4.28 -3.55
N THR A 160 9.75 4.87 -3.87
CA THR A 160 8.48 4.17 -3.85
C THR A 160 8.38 3.14 -4.98
N GLN A 161 8.74 3.51 -6.20
CA GLN A 161 8.61 2.64 -7.36
C GLN A 161 9.52 1.41 -7.26
N ASP A 162 10.75 1.58 -6.78
CA ASP A 162 11.69 0.47 -6.56
C ASP A 162 11.10 -0.58 -5.60
N ASN A 163 10.46 -0.12 -4.52
CA ASN A 163 9.81 -0.98 -3.55
C ASN A 163 8.56 -1.67 -4.14
N THR A 164 7.70 -0.95 -4.85
CA THR A 164 6.48 -1.51 -5.45
C THR A 164 6.80 -2.58 -6.49
N ILE A 165 7.76 -2.33 -7.38
CA ILE A 165 8.12 -3.29 -8.43
C ILE A 165 8.86 -4.50 -7.85
N TYR A 166 9.66 -4.32 -6.79
CA TYR A 166 10.26 -5.42 -6.04
C TYR A 166 9.19 -6.40 -5.54
N ASN A 167 8.15 -5.86 -4.90
CA ASN A 167 7.06 -6.66 -4.34
C ASN A 167 6.23 -7.34 -5.42
N PHE A 168 5.93 -6.63 -6.52
CA PHE A 168 5.26 -7.20 -7.69
C PHE A 168 6.05 -8.40 -8.24
N ALA A 169 7.37 -8.24 -8.41
CA ALA A 169 8.22 -9.29 -8.92
C ALA A 169 8.31 -10.50 -7.97
N ALA A 170 8.40 -10.26 -6.66
CA ALA A 170 8.40 -11.32 -5.65
C ALA A 170 7.08 -12.12 -5.64
N ALA A 171 5.94 -11.42 -5.70
CA ALA A 171 4.62 -12.04 -5.79
C ALA A 171 4.46 -12.84 -7.08
N GLY A 172 4.90 -12.30 -8.23
CA GLY A 172 4.87 -12.98 -9.51
C GLY A 172 5.75 -14.24 -9.56
N CYS A 173 6.96 -14.19 -8.99
CA CYS A 173 7.84 -15.37 -8.90
C CYS A 173 7.15 -16.50 -8.11
N ASN A 174 6.50 -16.16 -6.99
CA ASN A 174 5.78 -17.13 -6.17
C ASN A 174 4.55 -17.70 -6.90
N LEU A 175 3.81 -16.86 -7.63
CA LEU A 175 2.64 -17.27 -8.41
C LEU A 175 3.02 -18.23 -9.55
N LEU A 176 4.06 -17.88 -10.32
CA LEU A 176 4.51 -18.67 -11.47
C LEU A 176 5.44 -19.83 -11.09
N ARG A 177 5.87 -19.91 -9.83
CA ARG A 177 6.86 -20.87 -9.31
C ARG A 177 8.15 -20.91 -10.14
N LYS A 178 8.56 -19.73 -10.61
CA LYS A 178 9.75 -19.53 -11.44
C LYS A 178 10.57 -18.40 -10.88
N ASP A 179 11.87 -18.62 -10.73
CA ASP A 179 12.81 -17.59 -10.27
C ASP A 179 13.27 -16.72 -11.45
N ARG A 180 12.32 -16.01 -12.06
CA ARG A 180 12.55 -15.12 -13.21
C ARG A 180 12.23 -13.68 -12.86
N ARG A 181 12.80 -13.23 -11.73
CA ARG A 181 12.49 -11.94 -11.14
C ARG A 181 12.68 -10.79 -12.13
N GLY A 182 13.74 -10.81 -12.93
CA GLY A 182 13.99 -9.76 -13.92
C GLY A 182 12.94 -9.64 -15.02
N GLU A 183 12.47 -10.77 -15.57
CA GLU A 183 11.40 -10.78 -16.59
C GLU A 183 10.09 -10.25 -16.00
N ILE A 184 9.76 -10.66 -14.78
CA ILE A 184 8.52 -10.25 -14.09
C ILE A 184 8.55 -8.76 -13.75
N THR A 185 9.70 -8.23 -13.29
CA THR A 185 9.90 -6.78 -13.09
C THR A 185 9.63 -6.01 -14.37
N LEU A 186 10.18 -6.46 -15.51
CA LEU A 186 10.01 -5.77 -16.79
C LEU A 186 8.54 -5.79 -17.27
N ILE A 187 7.86 -6.92 -17.13
CA ILE A 187 6.43 -7.05 -17.44
C ILE A 187 5.61 -6.12 -16.54
N GLY A 188 5.89 -6.10 -15.23
CA GLY A 188 5.22 -5.22 -14.28
C GLY A 188 5.39 -3.75 -14.60
N ALA A 189 6.62 -3.33 -14.95
CA ALA A 189 6.90 -1.96 -15.38
C ALA A 189 6.14 -1.59 -16.66
N GLY A 190 6.06 -2.53 -17.62
CA GLY A 190 5.28 -2.35 -18.84
C GLY A 190 3.78 -2.18 -18.55
N VAL A 191 3.19 -3.08 -17.75
CA VAL A 191 1.76 -3.00 -17.37
C VAL A 191 1.46 -1.69 -16.62
N GLY A 192 2.29 -1.31 -15.65
CA GLY A 192 2.12 -0.06 -14.91
C GLY A 192 2.22 1.17 -15.81
N THR A 193 3.16 1.17 -16.74
CA THR A 193 3.35 2.27 -17.72
C THR A 193 2.15 2.36 -18.67
N LEU A 194 1.62 1.24 -19.15
CA LEU A 194 0.42 1.21 -20.00
C LEU A 194 -0.81 1.75 -19.26
N LEU A 195 -0.99 1.39 -17.99
CA LEU A 195 -2.07 1.93 -17.15
C LEU A 195 -1.90 3.44 -16.93
N ALA A 196 -0.67 3.91 -16.70
CA ALA A 196 -0.38 5.34 -16.56
C ALA A 196 -0.71 6.12 -17.85
N ILE A 197 -0.32 5.59 -19.02
CA ILE A 197 -0.69 6.15 -20.33
C ILE A 197 -2.21 6.14 -20.51
N GLY A 198 -2.90 5.13 -19.99
CA GLY A 198 -4.36 5.01 -20.00
C GLY A 198 -5.09 5.96 -19.05
N GLY A 199 -4.41 6.85 -18.33
CA GLY A 199 -5.05 7.84 -17.46
C GLY A 199 -5.41 7.32 -16.07
N MET A 200 -4.75 6.28 -15.56
CA MET A 200 -5.05 5.71 -14.24
C MET A 200 -4.97 6.74 -13.09
N TYR A 201 -4.21 7.83 -13.26
CA TYR A 201 -4.10 8.91 -12.27
C TYR A 201 -5.42 9.67 -12.06
N ASP A 202 -6.27 9.79 -13.10
CA ASP A 202 -7.61 10.39 -12.99
C ASP A 202 -8.57 9.51 -12.16
N MET A 203 -8.24 8.22 -12.04
CA MET A 203 -9.02 7.22 -11.30
C MET A 203 -8.45 6.90 -9.91
N LEU A 204 -7.60 7.78 -9.37
CA LEU A 204 -6.98 7.57 -8.07
C LEU A 204 -8.00 7.34 -6.96
N ILE A 205 -9.03 8.19 -6.83
CA ILE A 205 -10.01 8.08 -5.74
C ILE A 205 -10.81 6.77 -5.82
N PRO A 206 -11.46 6.42 -6.95
CA PRO A 206 -12.14 5.12 -7.08
C PRO A 206 -11.20 3.92 -6.87
N PHE A 207 -9.94 4.03 -7.32
CA PHE A 207 -8.94 3.00 -7.10
C PHE A 207 -8.61 2.84 -5.60
N LEU A 208 -8.42 3.92 -4.85
CA LEU A 208 -8.18 3.87 -3.41
C LEU A 208 -9.37 3.27 -2.65
N ILE A 209 -10.60 3.57 -3.05
CA ILE A 209 -11.82 2.95 -2.48
C ILE A 209 -11.83 1.44 -2.75
N LEU A 210 -11.50 1.03 -3.98
CA LEU A 210 -11.41 -0.37 -4.36
C LEU A 210 -10.33 -1.12 -3.54
N LEU A 211 -9.14 -0.53 -3.43
CA LEU A 211 -8.06 -1.12 -2.63
C LEU A 211 -8.44 -1.20 -1.15
N GLY A 212 -9.01 -0.12 -0.61
CA GLY A 212 -9.48 -0.02 0.77
C GLY A 212 -10.59 -1.00 1.12
N SER A 213 -11.33 -1.53 0.15
CA SER A 213 -12.39 -2.52 0.38
C SER A 213 -11.91 -3.97 0.17
N ILE A 214 -11.13 -4.23 -0.88
CA ILE A 214 -10.79 -5.60 -1.30
C ILE A 214 -9.56 -6.17 -0.58
N ILE A 215 -8.53 -5.36 -0.30
CA ILE A 215 -7.30 -5.86 0.33
C ILE A 215 -7.45 -6.18 1.84
N PRO A 216 -8.07 -5.33 2.68
CA PRO A 216 -8.12 -5.57 4.12
C PRO A 216 -8.72 -6.93 4.56
N PRO A 217 -9.77 -7.47 3.93
CA PRO A 217 -10.27 -8.83 4.20
C PRO A 217 -9.17 -9.91 4.23
N ILE A 218 -8.12 -9.79 3.41
CA ILE A 218 -7.00 -10.75 3.39
C ILE A 218 -6.30 -10.77 4.75
N GLY A 219 -6.05 -9.59 5.33
CA GLY A 219 -5.46 -9.47 6.67
C GLY A 219 -6.35 -10.10 7.74
N GLY A 220 -7.67 -9.92 7.65
CA GLY A 220 -8.64 -10.55 8.54
C GLY A 220 -8.57 -12.08 8.52
N VAL A 221 -8.49 -12.68 7.32
CA VAL A 221 -8.32 -14.13 7.16
C VAL A 221 -6.99 -14.60 7.76
N ILE A 222 -5.88 -13.92 7.45
CA ILE A 222 -4.54 -14.32 7.94
C ILE A 222 -4.48 -14.26 9.47
N VAL A 223 -5.00 -13.19 10.08
CA VAL A 223 -5.03 -13.04 11.54
C VAL A 223 -5.89 -14.13 12.18
N ALA A 224 -7.08 -14.40 11.64
CA ALA A 224 -7.95 -15.45 12.14
C ALA A 224 -7.32 -16.84 11.99
N ASP A 225 -6.66 -17.13 10.86
CA ASP A 225 -5.94 -18.38 10.66
C ASP A 225 -4.79 -18.56 11.64
N PHE A 226 -4.01 -17.52 11.88
CA PHE A 226 -2.87 -17.58 12.78
C PHE A 226 -3.30 -17.82 14.24
N PHE A 227 -4.26 -17.04 14.75
CA PHE A 227 -4.65 -17.12 16.16
C PHE A 227 -5.64 -18.26 16.44
N HIS A 228 -6.59 -18.54 15.55
CA HIS A 228 -7.63 -19.53 15.78
C HIS A 228 -7.23 -20.92 15.30
N ALA A 229 -6.89 -21.07 14.02
CA ALA A 229 -6.56 -22.37 13.44
C ALA A 229 -5.19 -22.89 13.93
N HIS A 230 -4.20 -22.00 14.03
CA HIS A 230 -2.82 -22.37 14.37
C HIS A 230 -2.39 -21.97 15.80
N LYS A 231 -3.28 -21.38 16.60
CA LYS A 231 -3.02 -21.03 18.02
C LYS A 231 -1.74 -20.22 18.23
N GLY A 232 -1.41 -19.35 17.28
CA GLY A 232 -0.23 -18.49 17.29
C GLY A 232 1.09 -19.19 16.92
N ARG A 233 1.05 -20.42 16.39
CA ARG A 233 2.26 -21.16 15.99
C ARG A 233 2.05 -21.84 14.65
N TYR A 234 2.62 -21.26 13.59
CA TYR A 234 2.71 -21.95 12.31
C TYR A 234 3.76 -23.07 12.34
N PRO A 235 3.46 -24.23 11.75
CA PRO A 235 4.47 -25.26 11.53
C PRO A 235 5.52 -24.79 10.54
N ARG A 236 6.71 -25.41 10.56
CA ARG A 236 7.76 -25.08 9.60
C ARG A 236 7.32 -25.49 8.21
N LEU A 237 7.62 -24.64 7.22
CA LEU A 237 7.32 -24.89 5.81
C LEU A 237 7.93 -26.20 5.29
N ALA A 238 9.10 -26.60 5.82
CA ALA A 238 9.77 -27.85 5.45
C ALA A 238 9.00 -29.11 5.89
N ASP A 239 8.22 -29.00 6.96
CA ASP A 239 7.55 -30.14 7.61
C ASP A 239 6.05 -30.21 7.25
N THR A 240 5.57 -29.32 6.38
CA THR A 240 4.14 -29.14 6.11
C THR A 240 3.82 -29.23 4.62
N THR A 241 2.90 -30.12 4.26
CA THR A 241 2.30 -30.14 2.92
C THR A 241 1.12 -29.17 2.86
N LEU A 242 1.31 -28.02 2.23
CA LEU A 242 0.26 -27.04 2.04
C LEU A 242 -0.66 -27.42 0.87
N PRO A 243 -1.99 -27.34 1.03
CA PRO A 243 -2.91 -27.54 -0.09
C PRO A 243 -2.70 -26.48 -1.16
N ARG A 244 -2.95 -26.82 -2.43
CA ARG A 244 -2.86 -25.86 -3.54
C ARG A 244 -3.78 -24.65 -3.36
N PHE A 245 -4.95 -24.86 -2.77
CA PHE A 245 -5.93 -23.82 -2.46
C PHE A 245 -6.51 -24.06 -1.06
N ASN A 246 -6.69 -22.99 -0.31
CA ASN A 246 -7.42 -23.01 0.96
C ASN A 246 -8.86 -22.51 0.70
N PRO A 247 -9.84 -23.40 0.46
CA PRO A 247 -11.21 -22.98 0.15
C PRO A 247 -11.89 -22.26 1.33
N VAL A 248 -11.50 -22.56 2.58
CA VAL A 248 -12.01 -21.85 3.77
C VAL A 248 -11.50 -20.41 3.76
N GLY A 249 -10.20 -20.23 3.56
CA GLY A 249 -9.58 -18.89 3.46
C GLY A 249 -10.15 -18.07 2.30
N LEU A 250 -10.26 -18.67 1.12
CA LEU A 250 -10.80 -18.01 -0.07
C LEU A 250 -12.29 -17.67 0.08
N GLY A 251 -13.08 -18.57 0.67
CA GLY A 251 -14.50 -18.32 0.95
C GLY A 251 -14.70 -17.20 1.97
N ALA A 252 -13.95 -17.22 3.06
CA ALA A 252 -13.98 -16.17 4.08
C ALA A 252 -13.55 -14.80 3.51
N TYR A 253 -12.50 -14.79 2.69
CA TYR A 253 -12.06 -13.59 1.96
C TYR A 253 -13.16 -13.07 1.04
N GLY A 254 -13.78 -13.92 0.23
CA GLY A 254 -14.85 -13.53 -0.69
C GLY A 254 -16.05 -12.91 0.04
N LEU A 255 -16.45 -13.49 1.17
CA LEU A 255 -17.52 -12.93 2.02
C LEU A 255 -17.13 -11.58 2.61
N GLY A 256 -15.89 -11.44 3.10
CA GLY A 256 -15.37 -10.18 3.62
C GLY A 256 -15.29 -9.09 2.55
N ALA A 257 -14.75 -9.40 1.37
CA ALA A 257 -14.62 -8.45 0.26
C ALA A 257 -15.99 -8.00 -0.28
N LEU A 258 -16.93 -8.94 -0.45
CA LEU A 258 -18.30 -8.59 -0.86
C LEU A 258 -18.97 -7.70 0.19
N SER A 259 -18.85 -8.06 1.47
CA SER A 259 -19.45 -7.28 2.56
C SER A 259 -18.83 -5.89 2.68
N ALA A 260 -17.51 -5.75 2.48
CA ALA A 260 -16.84 -4.46 2.43
C ALA A 260 -17.33 -3.62 1.26
N PHE A 261 -17.48 -4.22 0.07
CA PHE A 261 -17.89 -3.52 -1.15
C PHE A 261 -19.32 -2.97 -1.08
N VAL A 262 -20.25 -3.71 -0.45
CA VAL A 262 -21.66 -3.29 -0.32
C VAL A 262 -21.93 -2.49 0.96
N SER A 263 -20.97 -2.39 1.88
CA SER A 263 -21.19 -1.74 3.16
C SER A 263 -21.27 -0.21 3.02
N PRO A 264 -22.27 0.44 3.63
CA PRO A 264 -22.32 1.90 3.73
C PRO A 264 -21.41 2.47 4.84
N TRP A 265 -20.70 1.60 5.59
CA TRP A 265 -19.86 1.99 6.72
C TRP A 265 -18.37 2.06 6.32
N VAL A 266 -17.46 1.93 7.28
CA VAL A 266 -16.03 1.84 6.99
C VAL A 266 -15.72 0.49 6.35
N ALA A 267 -15.72 0.45 5.02
CA ALA A 267 -15.52 -0.75 4.21
C ALA A 267 -14.32 -1.61 4.68
N PRO A 268 -13.12 -1.05 4.95
CA PRO A 268 -11.99 -1.83 5.45
C PRO A 268 -12.29 -2.61 6.74
N LEU A 269 -12.96 -1.97 7.72
CA LEU A 269 -13.25 -2.58 9.02
C LEU A 269 -14.27 -3.69 8.88
N VAL A 270 -15.34 -3.46 8.10
CA VAL A 270 -16.34 -4.49 7.80
C VAL A 270 -15.68 -5.68 7.12
N GLY A 271 -14.83 -5.42 6.13
CA GLY A 271 -14.10 -6.45 5.41
C GLY A 271 -13.24 -7.33 6.31
N ILE A 272 -12.45 -6.72 7.19
CA ILE A 272 -11.58 -7.45 8.14
C ILE A 272 -12.42 -8.31 9.09
N VAL A 273 -13.45 -7.73 9.72
CA VAL A 273 -14.25 -8.40 10.74
C VAL A 273 -15.05 -9.54 10.12
N VAL A 274 -15.73 -9.30 9.00
CA VAL A 274 -16.52 -10.34 8.31
C VAL A 274 -15.62 -11.45 7.81
N ALA A 275 -14.45 -11.14 7.24
CA ALA A 275 -13.50 -12.16 6.81
C ALA A 275 -12.99 -13.01 7.99
N ALA A 276 -12.61 -12.38 9.10
CA ALA A 276 -12.10 -13.09 10.28
C ALA A 276 -13.16 -14.01 10.90
N LEU A 277 -14.38 -13.50 11.10
CA LEU A 277 -15.49 -14.28 11.66
C LEU A 277 -15.93 -15.41 10.72
N SER A 278 -16.01 -15.13 9.42
CA SER A 278 -16.34 -16.14 8.40
C SER A 278 -15.28 -17.24 8.37
N TYR A 279 -14.00 -16.88 8.52
CA TYR A 279 -12.91 -17.86 8.58
C TYR A 279 -13.07 -18.79 9.77
N VAL A 280 -13.27 -18.26 10.97
CA VAL A 280 -13.47 -19.05 12.19
C VAL A 280 -14.66 -19.99 12.05
N LEU A 281 -15.79 -19.49 11.54
CA LEU A 281 -16.99 -20.28 11.33
C LEU A 281 -16.75 -21.43 10.32
N LEU A 282 -16.21 -21.11 9.15
CA LEU A 282 -15.96 -22.09 8.10
C LEU A 282 -14.91 -23.13 8.54
N PHE A 283 -13.90 -22.71 9.29
CA PHE A 283 -12.88 -23.59 9.85
C PHE A 283 -13.48 -24.60 10.84
N GLU A 284 -14.29 -24.15 11.80
CA GLU A 284 -14.94 -25.05 12.76
C GLU A 284 -15.96 -25.98 12.07
N LEU A 285 -16.72 -25.48 11.09
CA LEU A 285 -17.62 -26.32 10.30
C LEU A 285 -16.87 -27.42 9.55
N GLN A 286 -15.71 -27.10 8.96
CA GLN A 286 -14.89 -28.10 8.29
C GLN A 286 -14.32 -29.11 9.29
N ARG A 287 -13.85 -28.65 10.45
CA ARG A 287 -13.33 -29.51 11.51
C ARG A 287 -14.36 -30.50 12.01
N VAL A 288 -15.59 -30.06 12.28
CA VAL A 288 -16.71 -30.92 12.71
C VAL A 288 -17.07 -31.92 11.60
N ARG A 289 -17.10 -31.48 10.33
CA ARG A 289 -17.38 -32.39 9.19
C ARG A 289 -16.32 -33.48 9.05
N LEU A 290 -15.05 -33.15 9.23
CA LEU A 290 -13.95 -34.11 9.17
C LEU A 290 -14.03 -35.13 10.33
N GLN A 291 -14.30 -34.67 11.55
CA GLN A 291 -14.51 -35.54 12.71
C GLN A 291 -15.68 -36.51 12.50
N ARG A 292 -16.81 -36.04 11.98
CA ARG A 292 -17.98 -36.89 11.68
C ARG A 292 -17.68 -37.93 10.60
N ARG A 293 -16.91 -37.58 9.57
CA ARG A 293 -16.48 -38.54 8.53
C ARG A 293 -15.55 -39.61 9.08
N GLN A 294 -14.65 -39.26 9.99
CA GLN A 294 -13.76 -40.22 10.63
C GLN A 294 -14.52 -41.19 11.55
N LEU A 295 -15.51 -40.70 12.29
CA LEU A 295 -16.37 -41.54 13.14
C LEU A 295 -17.23 -42.50 12.30
N GLY A 296 -17.91 -42.01 11.27
CA GLY A 296 -18.72 -42.86 10.39
C GLY A 296 -17.92 -43.85 9.54
N ALA A 297 -16.62 -43.60 9.30
CA ALA A 297 -15.72 -44.55 8.64
C ALA A 297 -15.09 -45.56 9.62
N ALA A 298 -15.11 -45.31 10.92
CA ALA A 298 -14.68 -46.26 11.95
C ALA A 298 -15.81 -47.22 12.38
N GLU A 299 -17.07 -46.85 12.12
CA GLU A 299 -18.26 -47.66 12.39
C GLU A 299 -18.69 -48.55 11.21
N ALA A 300 -18.09 -48.38 10.02
CA ALA A 300 -18.36 -49.14 8.79
C ALA A 300 -17.24 -50.14 8.48
#